data_AF-A0A090GJ92-F1
#
_entry.id   AF-A0A090GJ92-F1
#
_cell.length_a   1.000
_cell.length_b   1.000
_cell.length_c   1.000
_cell.angle_alpha   90.00
_cell.angle_beta   90.00
_cell.angle_gamma   90.00
#
_symmetry.space_group_name_H-M   'P 1'
#
loop_
_entity.id
_entity.type
_entity.pdbx_description
1 polymer ?
#
loop_
_entity_poly.entity_id
_entity_poly.type
_entity_poly.pdbx_seq_one_letter_code
_entity_poly.pdbx_strand_id
1 'polypeptide(L)'
;MGKFAPGLSLTRSDVLMAWAGVRPITADRRYPKGKRLPFNVVHDLAPEGLPNMLALSWGIIANHRSTARALARAVCSRIRPSRPAKPRQGGYIALPGTGRRLQDDYPATDDDVRFCVEREHARDLNGVLFSRTGLGWTGRLTADAVLAAALAMAPLLSWGGSRTLEECDGFKAKLKVDHCYELM
;
A
#
# COMPACT_ATOMS: atom_id res chain seq x y z
N MET A 1 11.53 -24.63 -18.53
CA MET A 1 10.86 -23.38 -18.08
C MET A 1 11.60 -22.25 -18.81
N GLY A 2 10.93 -21.48 -19.68
CA GLY A 2 11.62 -20.55 -20.59
C GLY A 2 10.92 -20.38 -21.94
N LYS A 3 9.62 -20.09 -21.97
CA LYS A 3 8.85 -20.01 -23.22
C LYS A 3 8.59 -18.58 -23.73
N PHE A 4 8.88 -17.55 -22.95
CA PHE A 4 8.61 -16.15 -23.34
C PHE A 4 9.86 -15.40 -23.81
N ALA A 5 11.04 -15.69 -23.23
CA ALA A 5 12.31 -15.07 -23.60
C ALA A 5 13.46 -16.09 -23.53
N PRO A 6 13.57 -17.01 -24.51
CA PRO A 6 14.51 -18.13 -24.45
C PRO A 6 15.99 -17.72 -24.49
N GLY A 7 16.31 -16.52 -24.99
CA GLY A 7 17.67 -15.96 -24.96
C GLY A 7 18.07 -15.36 -23.60
N LEU A 8 17.14 -15.23 -22.66
CA LEU A 8 17.43 -14.80 -21.30
C LEU A 8 17.62 -16.04 -20.42
N SER A 9 18.85 -16.28 -19.98
CA SER A 9 19.22 -17.37 -19.07
C SER A 9 18.83 -17.06 -17.62
N LEU A 10 17.57 -16.65 -17.39
CA LEU A 10 17.09 -16.28 -16.06
C LEU A 10 16.91 -17.51 -15.17
N THR A 11 17.41 -17.38 -13.95
CA THR A 11 17.38 -18.35 -12.86
C THR A 11 16.72 -17.72 -11.62
N ARG A 12 16.59 -18.50 -10.54
CA ARG A 12 16.06 -17.96 -9.27
C ARG A 12 16.99 -16.91 -8.64
N SER A 13 18.30 -16.99 -8.88
CA SER A 13 19.25 -16.00 -8.36
C SER A 13 19.17 -14.65 -9.06
N ASP A 14 18.50 -14.56 -10.22
CA ASP A 14 18.25 -13.30 -10.92
C ASP A 14 17.02 -12.55 -10.37
N VAL A 15 16.24 -13.17 -9.47
CA VAL A 15 15.08 -12.53 -8.84
C VAL A 15 15.56 -11.63 -7.71
N LEU A 16 15.47 -10.31 -7.91
CA LEU A 16 15.84 -9.33 -6.88
C LEU A 16 14.85 -9.31 -5.72
N MET A 17 13.55 -9.43 -5.99
CA MET A 17 12.51 -9.38 -4.97
C MET A 17 11.23 -10.04 -5.47
N ALA A 18 10.37 -10.44 -4.53
CA ALA A 18 9.05 -10.99 -4.80
C ALA A 18 7.96 -10.32 -3.96
N TRP A 19 6.70 -10.53 -4.32
CA TRP A 19 5.56 -10.20 -3.48
C TRP A 19 4.37 -11.06 -3.89
N ALA A 20 3.41 -11.18 -2.98
CA ALA A 20 2.15 -11.85 -3.23
C ALA A 20 0.99 -11.01 -2.70
N GLY A 21 -0.19 -11.23 -3.28
CA GLY A 21 -1.41 -10.56 -2.86
C GLY A 21 -2.64 -11.41 -3.12
N VAL A 22 -3.66 -11.22 -2.30
CA VAL A 22 -4.94 -11.93 -2.44
C VAL A 22 -5.91 -11.08 -3.24
N ARG A 23 -6.63 -11.73 -4.17
CA ARG A 23 -7.71 -11.07 -4.91
C ARG A 23 -9.03 -11.34 -4.18
N PRO A 24 -9.76 -10.32 -3.69
CA PRO A 24 -11.02 -10.50 -2.98
C PRO A 24 -12.18 -10.75 -3.97
N ILE A 25 -12.07 -11.80 -4.80
CA ILE A 25 -13.10 -12.16 -5.79
C ILE A 25 -14.33 -12.70 -5.05
N THR A 26 -15.52 -12.27 -5.46
CA THR A 26 -16.79 -12.77 -4.90
C THR A 26 -16.89 -14.29 -5.06
N ALA A 27 -17.11 -15.00 -3.96
CA ALA A 27 -17.32 -16.44 -3.97
C ALA A 27 -18.66 -16.80 -4.65
N ASP A 28 -18.68 -17.87 -5.45
CA ASP A 28 -19.89 -18.46 -6.03
C ASP A 28 -19.63 -19.96 -6.22
N ARG A 29 -20.54 -20.82 -5.79
CA ARG A 29 -20.38 -22.28 -5.83
C ARG A 29 -20.16 -22.81 -7.26
N ARG A 30 -20.67 -22.12 -8.28
CA ARG A 30 -20.50 -22.49 -9.69
C ARG A 30 -19.14 -22.08 -10.26
N TYR A 31 -18.42 -21.21 -9.56
CA TYR A 31 -17.13 -20.67 -9.98
C TYR A 31 -16.09 -20.90 -8.88
N PRO A 32 -15.34 -22.03 -8.89
CA PRO A 32 -14.36 -22.36 -7.86
C PRO A 32 -13.29 -21.28 -7.63
N LYS A 33 -13.00 -20.44 -8.64
CA LYS A 33 -12.07 -19.31 -8.57
C LYS A 33 -12.77 -17.95 -8.41
N GLY A 34 -14.00 -17.97 -7.88
CA GLY A 34 -14.88 -16.82 -7.72
C GLY A 34 -15.44 -16.26 -9.03
N LYS A 35 -16.52 -15.50 -8.90
CA LYS A 35 -17.22 -14.83 -9.99
C LYS A 35 -16.64 -13.42 -10.19
N ARG A 36 -16.19 -13.12 -11.42
CA ARG A 36 -15.57 -11.84 -11.77
C ARG A 36 -16.55 -10.78 -12.29
N LEU A 37 -17.79 -11.19 -12.57
CA LEU A 37 -18.87 -10.33 -13.01
C LEU A 37 -20.08 -10.47 -12.07
N PRO A 38 -20.73 -9.37 -11.67
CA PRO A 38 -20.38 -7.98 -11.96
C PRO A 38 -19.04 -7.56 -11.33
N PHE A 39 -18.41 -6.48 -11.82
CA PHE A 39 -17.07 -6.04 -11.41
C PHE A 39 -16.95 -5.57 -9.95
N ASN A 40 -18.06 -5.49 -9.23
CA ASN A 40 -18.18 -5.22 -7.81
C ASN A 40 -19.50 -5.81 -7.32
N VAL A 41 -19.55 -6.31 -6.08
CA VAL A 41 -20.77 -6.86 -5.47
C VAL A 41 -20.96 -6.21 -4.11
N VAL A 42 -22.06 -5.46 -3.96
CA VAL A 42 -22.49 -4.91 -2.67
C VAL A 42 -23.49 -5.89 -2.07
N HIS A 43 -23.20 -6.38 -0.87
CA HIS A 43 -24.04 -7.31 -0.12
C HIS A 43 -24.80 -6.54 0.95
N ASP A 44 -26.11 -6.75 1.03
CA ASP A 44 -26.93 -6.30 2.16
C ASP A 44 -27.01 -7.42 3.18
N LEU A 45 -26.54 -7.15 4.40
CA LEU A 45 -26.45 -8.13 5.47
C LEU A 45 -27.62 -8.02 6.45
N ALA A 46 -28.62 -7.17 6.17
CA ALA A 46 -29.84 -7.12 6.96
C ALA A 46 -30.55 -8.49 7.10
N PRO A 47 -30.64 -9.34 6.04
CA PRO A 47 -31.21 -10.69 6.17
C PRO A 47 -30.42 -11.61 7.11
N GLU A 48 -29.16 -11.30 7.39
CA GLU A 48 -28.28 -12.03 8.32
C GLU A 48 -28.39 -11.48 9.76
N GLY A 49 -29.37 -10.61 10.03
CA GLY A 49 -29.56 -9.99 11.34
C GLY A 49 -28.68 -8.76 11.59
N LEU A 50 -28.02 -8.23 10.55
CA LEU A 50 -27.11 -7.10 10.62
C LEU A 50 -27.70 -5.90 9.87
N PRO A 51 -28.74 -5.23 10.43
CA PRO A 51 -29.42 -4.14 9.75
C PRO A 51 -28.47 -2.97 9.48
N ASN A 52 -28.62 -2.36 8.30
CA ASN A 52 -27.78 -1.27 7.82
C ASN A 52 -26.29 -1.61 7.66
N MET A 53 -25.92 -2.90 7.68
CA MET A 53 -24.56 -3.32 7.36
C MET A 53 -24.46 -3.74 5.89
N LEU A 54 -23.57 -3.06 5.17
CA LEU A 54 -23.24 -3.38 3.78
C LEU A 54 -21.82 -3.91 3.70
N ALA A 55 -21.61 -5.00 2.95
CA ALA A 55 -20.27 -5.47 2.61
C ALA A 55 -20.01 -5.28 1.11
N LEU A 56 -18.74 -5.14 0.74
CA LEU A 56 -18.29 -5.06 -0.64
C LEU A 56 -17.30 -6.21 -0.89
N SER A 57 -17.57 -7.01 -1.92
CA SER A 57 -16.59 -7.94 -2.47
C SER A 57 -16.33 -7.62 -3.94
N TRP A 58 -15.14 -8.00 -4.40
CA TRP A 58 -14.63 -7.63 -5.72
C TRP A 58 -14.56 -6.10 -5.91
N GLY A 59 -14.18 -5.65 -7.10
CA GLY A 59 -13.83 -4.24 -7.34
C GLY A 59 -12.35 -4.10 -7.69
N ILE A 60 -12.07 -4.20 -8.98
CA ILE A 60 -10.70 -3.98 -9.49
C ILE A 60 -10.33 -2.50 -9.41
N ILE A 61 -9.02 -2.21 -9.32
CA ILE A 61 -8.50 -0.83 -9.29
C ILE A 61 -9.04 0.00 -10.46
N ALA A 62 -9.15 -0.55 -11.66
CA ALA A 62 -9.69 0.16 -12.83
C ALA A 62 -11.13 0.70 -12.58
N ASN A 63 -11.91 0.03 -11.72
CA ASN A 63 -13.31 0.33 -11.45
C ASN A 63 -13.54 0.85 -10.02
N HIS A 64 -12.49 1.23 -9.29
CA HIS A 64 -12.61 1.67 -7.89
C HIS A 64 -13.60 2.84 -7.74
N ARG A 65 -13.58 3.80 -8.67
CA ARG A 65 -14.43 5.00 -8.62
C ARG A 65 -15.89 4.69 -8.89
N SER A 66 -16.21 3.84 -9.87
CA SER A 66 -17.59 3.42 -10.14
C SER A 66 -18.12 2.55 -9.00
N THR A 67 -17.29 1.67 -8.44
CA THR A 67 -17.59 0.87 -7.25
C THR A 67 -17.93 1.74 -6.05
N ALA A 68 -17.08 2.74 -5.75
CA ALA A 68 -17.32 3.68 -4.66
C ALA A 68 -18.63 4.48 -4.83
N ARG A 69 -18.96 4.88 -6.07
CA ARG A 69 -20.24 5.55 -6.36
C ARG A 69 -21.44 4.63 -6.14
N ALA A 70 -21.33 3.35 -6.50
CA ALA A 70 -22.38 2.37 -6.25
C ALA A 70 -22.62 2.15 -4.75
N LEU A 71 -21.54 1.99 -3.98
CA LEU A 71 -21.63 1.87 -2.52
C LEU A 71 -22.20 3.14 -1.88
N ALA A 72 -21.75 4.32 -2.30
CA ALA A 72 -22.28 5.59 -1.79
C ALA A 72 -23.80 5.73 -2.04
N ARG A 73 -24.29 5.33 -3.23
CA ARG A 73 -25.74 5.30 -3.50
C ARG A 73 -26.47 4.32 -2.58
N ALA A 74 -25.94 3.12 -2.37
CA ALA A 74 -26.53 2.14 -1.47
C ALA A 74 -26.61 2.66 -0.02
N VAL A 75 -25.56 3.35 0.45
CA VAL A 75 -25.55 4.01 1.77
C VAL A 75 -26.58 5.14 1.84
N CYS A 76 -26.58 6.06 0.86
CA CYS A 76 -27.51 7.20 0.83
C CYS A 76 -28.98 6.81 0.73
N SER A 77 -29.29 5.60 0.23
CA SER A 77 -30.65 5.06 0.24
C SER A 77 -31.15 4.66 1.64
N ARG A 78 -30.23 4.47 2.60
CA ARG A 78 -30.53 4.03 3.98
C ARG A 78 -30.34 5.13 5.01
N ILE A 79 -29.34 6.00 4.80
CA ILE A 79 -29.02 7.09 5.73
C ILE A 79 -28.88 8.43 5.00
N ARG A 80 -29.29 9.51 5.66
CA ARG A 80 -29.09 10.87 5.15
C ARG A 80 -27.71 11.39 5.59
N PRO A 81 -26.91 11.98 4.69
CA PRO A 81 -25.68 12.65 5.08
C PRO A 81 -25.95 13.74 6.12
N SER A 82 -25.21 13.74 7.23
CA SER A 82 -25.33 14.76 8.28
C SER A 82 -24.56 16.06 7.96
N ARG A 83 -23.77 16.06 6.88
CA ARG A 83 -22.93 17.18 6.47
C ARG A 83 -23.00 17.37 4.95
N PRO A 84 -22.83 18.61 4.46
CA PRO A 84 -22.74 18.86 3.03
C PRO A 84 -21.53 18.17 2.42
N ALA A 85 -21.63 17.88 1.11
CA ALA A 85 -20.52 17.31 0.37
C ALA A 85 -19.32 18.28 0.38
N LYS A 86 -18.13 17.76 0.69
CA LYS A 86 -16.88 18.50 0.57
C LYS A 86 -16.27 18.30 -0.82
N PRO A 87 -15.63 19.32 -1.40
CA PRO A 87 -14.82 19.15 -2.60
C PRO A 87 -13.76 18.07 -2.37
N ARG A 88 -13.49 17.27 -3.40
CA ARG A 88 -12.39 16.30 -3.33
C ARG A 88 -11.09 17.08 -3.30
N GLN A 89 -10.34 16.96 -2.21
CA GLN A 89 -8.93 17.29 -2.22
C GLN A 89 -8.20 16.14 -2.92
N GLY A 90 -7.53 16.45 -4.01
CA GLY A 90 -6.75 15.51 -4.79
C GLY A 90 -5.86 16.30 -5.72
N GLY A 91 -4.69 15.74 -6.02
CA GLY A 91 -3.66 16.43 -6.78
C GLY A 91 -2.28 16.09 -6.25
N TYR A 92 -1.28 16.40 -7.05
CA TYR A 92 0.11 16.34 -6.63
C TYR A 92 0.40 17.49 -5.67
N ILE A 93 1.02 17.19 -4.53
CA ILE A 93 1.53 18.20 -3.61
C ILE A 93 3.02 18.30 -3.86
N ALA A 94 3.46 19.43 -4.43
CA ALA A 94 4.87 19.70 -4.62
C ALA A 94 5.50 20.05 -3.27
N LEU A 95 6.48 19.26 -2.84
CA LEU A 95 7.29 19.60 -1.68
C LEU A 95 8.39 20.61 -2.05
N PRO A 96 8.95 21.35 -1.07
CA PRO A 96 9.98 22.36 -1.32
C PRO A 96 11.24 21.85 -2.01
N GLY A 97 11.50 20.52 -2.00
CA GLY A 97 12.65 19.90 -2.65
C GLY A 97 13.99 20.18 -1.97
N THR A 98 13.96 20.63 -0.72
CA THR A 98 15.14 20.97 0.09
C THR A 98 15.74 19.79 0.84
N GLY A 99 14.99 18.69 0.92
CA GLY A 99 15.35 17.50 1.67
C GLY A 99 16.59 16.78 1.12
N ARG A 100 17.28 16.09 2.01
CA ARG A 100 18.40 15.20 1.64
C ARG A 100 17.83 13.89 1.11
N ARG A 101 18.39 13.40 0.00
CA ARG A 101 18.01 12.11 -0.55
C ARG A 101 18.26 10.99 0.45
N LEU A 102 17.33 10.03 0.49
CA LEU A 102 17.52 8.80 1.26
C LEU A 102 18.58 7.90 0.61
N GLN A 103 18.70 7.97 -0.71
CA GLN A 103 19.65 7.22 -1.53
C GLN A 103 19.94 8.00 -2.81
N ASP A 104 21.19 8.01 -3.27
CA ASP A 104 21.64 8.89 -4.36
C ASP A 104 20.90 8.64 -5.70
N ASP A 105 20.63 7.38 -6.05
CA ASP A 105 19.96 7.00 -7.30
C ASP A 105 18.42 7.01 -7.22
N TYR A 106 17.84 7.60 -6.17
CA TYR A 106 16.39 7.64 -5.98
C TYR A 106 15.88 9.05 -5.57
N PRO A 107 14.71 9.50 -6.07
CA PRO A 107 14.23 10.88 -5.82
C PRO A 107 13.71 11.14 -4.41
N ALA A 108 13.41 10.12 -3.61
CA ALA A 108 12.85 10.32 -2.28
C ALA A 108 13.86 10.94 -1.30
N THR A 109 13.37 11.88 -0.51
CA THR A 109 14.12 12.69 0.45
C THR A 109 13.56 12.56 1.86
N ASP A 110 14.28 13.07 2.85
CA ASP A 110 13.77 13.17 4.22
C ASP A 110 12.55 14.11 4.34
N ASP A 111 12.39 15.09 3.46
CA ASP A 111 11.15 15.90 3.37
C ASP A 111 9.95 15.05 2.93
N ASP A 112 10.13 14.12 1.99
CA ASP A 112 9.09 13.16 1.61
C ASP A 112 8.70 12.28 2.79
N VAL A 113 9.68 11.83 3.59
CA VAL A 113 9.42 11.03 4.80
C VAL A 113 8.58 11.81 5.80
N ARG A 114 8.94 13.08 6.08
CA ARG A 114 8.16 13.93 6.99
C ARG A 114 6.74 14.11 6.50
N PHE A 115 6.57 14.40 5.22
CA PHE A 115 5.25 14.53 4.60
C PHE A 115 4.42 13.25 4.73
N CYS A 116 5.03 12.09 4.46
CA CYS A 116 4.38 10.79 4.62
C CYS A 116 3.83 10.60 6.04
N VAL A 117 4.60 10.98 7.07
CA VAL A 117 4.21 10.80 8.48
C VAL A 117 3.15 11.81 8.91
N GLU A 118 3.35 13.10 8.63
CA GLU A 118 2.51 14.18 9.13
C GLU A 118 1.20 14.34 8.36
N ARG A 119 1.23 14.12 7.03
CA ARG A 119 0.11 14.41 6.12
C ARG A 119 -0.56 13.16 5.58
N GLU A 120 0.20 12.07 5.43
CA GLU A 120 -0.32 10.79 4.89
C GLU A 120 -0.38 9.67 5.94
N HIS A 121 -0.17 10.04 7.21
CA HIS A 121 -0.32 9.18 8.38
C HIS A 121 0.49 7.87 8.32
N ALA A 122 1.65 7.88 7.66
CA ALA A 122 2.59 6.76 7.75
C ALA A 122 3.06 6.58 9.20
N ARG A 123 3.09 5.33 9.68
CA ARG A 123 3.44 4.99 11.07
C ARG A 123 4.61 4.02 11.20
N ASP A 124 5.08 3.48 10.09
CA ASP A 124 6.15 2.50 10.01
C ASP A 124 6.95 2.67 8.71
N LEU A 125 8.09 1.98 8.64
CA LEU A 125 8.99 2.03 7.48
C LEU A 125 8.33 1.46 6.22
N ASN A 126 7.41 0.49 6.32
CA ASN A 126 6.65 0.00 5.16
C ASN A 126 5.71 1.04 4.58
N GLY A 127 5.04 1.80 5.45
CA GLY A 127 4.21 2.93 5.08
C GLY A 127 5.01 3.88 4.21
N VAL A 128 6.17 4.34 4.70
CA VAL A 128 7.02 5.28 3.96
C VAL A 128 7.63 4.64 2.71
N LEU A 129 8.45 3.60 2.86
CA LEU A 129 9.35 3.09 1.82
C LEU A 129 8.63 2.31 0.71
N PHE A 130 7.55 1.59 1.02
CA PHE A 130 6.81 0.80 0.03
C PHE A 130 5.54 1.49 -0.43
N SER A 131 4.78 2.07 0.49
CA SER A 131 3.40 2.51 0.18
C SER A 131 3.30 3.94 -0.33
N ARG A 132 4.31 4.80 -0.07
CA ARG A 132 4.33 6.21 -0.50
C ARG A 132 5.47 6.50 -1.46
N THR A 133 6.72 6.32 -1.01
CA THR A 133 7.89 6.71 -1.80
C THR A 133 8.23 5.71 -2.88
N GLY A 134 7.90 4.43 -2.67
CA GLY A 134 8.15 3.32 -3.60
C GLY A 134 9.60 2.85 -3.68
N LEU A 135 10.51 3.41 -2.88
CA LEU A 135 11.93 3.03 -2.85
C LEU A 135 12.11 1.52 -2.60
N GLY A 136 11.25 0.92 -1.76
CA GLY A 136 11.29 -0.51 -1.46
C GLY A 136 11.01 -1.43 -2.65
N TRP A 137 10.38 -0.93 -3.73
CA TRP A 137 10.07 -1.71 -4.93
C TRP A 137 11.20 -1.75 -5.96
N THR A 138 12.29 -1.05 -5.72
CA THR A 138 13.38 -0.90 -6.71
C THR A 138 14.30 -2.11 -6.82
N GLY A 139 14.27 -3.01 -5.82
CA GLY A 139 15.27 -4.08 -5.67
C GLY A 139 16.67 -3.57 -5.34
N ARG A 140 16.84 -2.28 -5.01
CA ARG A 140 18.12 -1.62 -4.73
C ARG A 140 18.12 -0.82 -3.42
N LEU A 141 17.19 -1.12 -2.52
CA LEU A 141 17.09 -0.44 -1.22
C LEU A 141 18.31 -0.78 -0.35
N THR A 142 18.98 0.22 0.22
CA THR A 142 20.14 0.03 1.11
C THR A 142 19.77 0.13 2.59
N ALA A 143 20.59 -0.45 3.46
CA ALA A 143 20.45 -0.29 4.92
C ALA A 143 20.56 1.19 5.35
N ASP A 144 21.45 1.96 4.71
CA ASP A 144 21.61 3.39 4.97
C ASP A 144 20.34 4.19 4.62
N ALA A 145 19.66 3.86 3.52
CA ALA A 145 18.41 4.50 3.16
C ALA A 145 17.29 4.19 4.15
N VAL A 146 17.25 2.96 4.67
CA VAL A 146 16.32 2.56 5.74
C VAL A 146 16.60 3.35 7.02
N LEU A 147 17.87 3.44 7.43
CA LEU A 147 18.27 4.19 8.61
C LEU A 147 17.97 5.69 8.45
N ALA A 148 18.26 6.27 7.28
CA ALA A 148 17.96 7.67 6.98
C ALA A 148 16.45 7.96 7.10
N ALA A 149 15.60 7.07 6.58
CA ALA A 149 14.15 7.17 6.75
C ALA A 149 13.75 7.04 8.22
N ALA A 150 14.28 6.05 8.96
CA ALA A 150 13.96 5.83 10.37
C ALA A 150 14.36 7.04 11.23
N LEU A 151 15.53 7.62 10.99
CA LEU A 151 16.00 8.83 11.68
C LEU A 151 15.11 10.04 11.38
N ALA A 152 14.60 10.18 10.15
CA ALA A 152 13.66 11.24 9.81
C ALA A 152 12.27 11.03 10.45
N MET A 153 11.84 9.77 10.62
CA MET A 153 10.58 9.41 11.30
C MET A 153 10.65 9.56 12.81
N ALA A 154 11.81 9.29 13.41
CA ALA A 154 11.99 9.20 14.86
C ALA A 154 11.47 10.41 15.65
N PRO A 155 11.81 11.68 15.34
CA PRO A 155 11.27 12.82 16.08
C PRO A 155 9.75 12.99 15.91
N LEU A 156 9.19 12.60 14.76
CA LEU A 156 7.77 12.75 14.45
C LEU A 156 6.88 11.70 15.11
N LEU A 157 7.45 10.53 15.40
CA LEU A 157 6.77 9.41 16.05
C LEU A 157 7.27 9.16 17.49
N SER A 158 8.10 10.07 18.01
CA SER A 158 8.67 10.01 19.36
C SER A 158 9.48 8.73 19.62
N TRP A 159 10.26 8.27 18.63
CA TRP A 159 11.17 7.14 18.80
C TRP A 159 12.50 7.59 19.42
N GLY A 160 12.93 6.91 20.48
CA GLY A 160 14.30 7.01 20.99
C GLY A 160 15.28 6.17 20.16
N GLY A 161 16.59 6.31 20.41
CA GLY A 161 17.64 5.63 19.63
C GLY A 161 17.49 4.10 19.57
N SER A 162 17.23 3.43 20.70
CA SER A 162 16.96 1.99 20.74
C SER A 162 15.79 1.61 19.84
N ARG A 163 14.68 2.36 19.96
CA ARG A 163 13.48 2.12 19.17
C ARG A 163 13.73 2.31 17.68
N THR A 164 14.48 3.33 17.28
CA THR A 164 14.81 3.56 15.87
C THR A 164 15.57 2.37 15.26
N LEU A 165 16.52 1.79 16.00
CA LEU A 165 17.24 0.60 15.56
C LEU A 165 16.33 -0.64 15.51
N GLU A 166 15.49 -0.84 16.52
CA GLU A 166 14.48 -1.92 16.54
C GLU A 166 13.53 -1.86 15.33
N GLU A 167 13.10 -0.66 14.92
CA GLU A 167 12.27 -0.47 13.74
C GLU A 167 13.02 -0.85 12.46
N CYS A 168 14.31 -0.49 12.34
CA CYS A 168 15.15 -0.88 11.21
C CYS A 168 15.31 -2.41 11.14
N ASP A 169 15.59 -3.05 12.27
CA ASP A 169 15.77 -4.50 12.37
C ASP A 169 14.47 -5.25 12.06
N GLY A 170 13.34 -4.78 12.62
CA GLY A 170 12.02 -5.34 12.34
C GLY A 170 11.65 -5.22 10.85
N PHE A 171 11.98 -4.09 10.24
CA PHE A 171 11.77 -3.89 8.81
C PHE A 171 12.67 -4.80 7.96
N LYS A 172 13.96 -4.96 8.31
CA LYS A 172 14.89 -5.88 7.64
C LYS A 172 14.40 -7.33 7.70
N ALA A 173 13.92 -7.77 8.88
CA ALA A 173 13.35 -9.10 9.04
C ALA A 173 12.11 -9.31 8.14
N LYS A 174 11.24 -8.30 8.05
CA LYS A 174 10.05 -8.34 7.20
C LYS A 174 10.40 -8.37 5.71
N LEU A 175 11.39 -7.61 5.25
CA LEU A 175 11.87 -7.68 3.85
C LEU A 175 12.29 -9.10 3.45
N LYS A 176 13.02 -9.78 4.33
CA LYS A 176 13.46 -11.16 4.08
C LYS A 176 12.27 -12.11 3.93
N VAL A 177 11.29 -12.00 4.83
CA VAL A 177 10.12 -12.90 4.87
C VAL A 177 9.13 -12.59 3.75
N ASP A 178 8.76 -11.33 3.58
CA ASP A 178 7.65 -10.93 2.71
C ASP A 178 8.10 -10.70 1.26
N HIS A 179 9.37 -10.34 1.07
CA HIS A 179 9.90 -9.91 -0.22
C HIS A 179 11.08 -10.71 -0.76
N CYS A 180 11.55 -11.73 -0.02
CA CYS A 180 12.77 -12.47 -0.33
C CYS A 180 13.98 -11.53 -0.54
N TYR A 181 13.99 -10.39 0.14
CA TYR A 181 14.98 -9.34 -0.04
C TYR A 181 15.83 -9.20 1.23
N GLU A 182 17.15 -9.32 1.08
CA GLU A 182 18.09 -9.11 2.18
C GLU A 182 18.84 -7.80 1.97
N LEU A 183 18.72 -6.90 2.96
CA LEU A 183 19.56 -5.71 3.03
C LEU A 183 20.99 -6.16 3.33
N MET A 184 21.86 -5.98 2.34
CA MET A 184 23.32 -6.07 2.53
C MET A 184 23.79 -4.95 3.46
#